data_AF-A0A3C1Y665-F1
#
_entry.id   AF-A0A3C1Y665-F1
#
_cell.length_a   1.000
_cell.length_b   1.000
_cell.length_c   1.000
_cell.angle_alpha   90.00
_cell.angle_beta   90.00
_cell.angle_gamma   90.00
#
_symmetry.space_group_name_H-M   'P 1'
#
loop_
_entity.id
_entity.type
_entity.pdbx_description
1 polymer ?
#
loop_
_entity_poly.entity_id
_entity_poly.type
_entity_poly.pdbx_seq_one_letter_code
_entity_poly.pdbx_strand_id
1 'polypeptide(L)'
;MMYTAIDELEFRGLKFVNEDAFSYLDGSLKVLKFPRTPGAISINYRAFSYNDFEEIWIEDCEDTQYTFGIDYAAFYNTSVKRIFCNSSRVPSLGGPFDSRVMCEQEPYDPSSGEEPWIFPFKNPDKGIMNLADLKAIKLYVPQKCMELYAAHHYWGHFDIEEMDFSAGVAETLSDVADPFRAVAGEGVIEFEAVEDVDINVYDASGRSVAIARLVAGDNRTLSLPAGIYIAVASGHSVKVAV
;
A
#
# COMPACT_ATOMS: atom_id res chain seq x y z
N MET A 1 19.25 -8.47 -27.79
CA MET A 1 19.20 -8.24 -26.33
C MET A 1 17.93 -8.88 -25.82
N MET A 2 18.03 -9.86 -24.91
CA MET A 2 16.89 -10.29 -24.11
C MET A 2 16.75 -9.25 -23.01
N TYR A 3 15.68 -8.45 -23.05
CA TYR A 3 15.30 -7.65 -21.89
C TYR A 3 14.69 -8.60 -20.87
N THR A 4 15.14 -8.51 -19.62
CA THR A 4 14.50 -9.23 -18.51
C THR A 4 13.09 -8.69 -18.36
N ALA A 5 12.10 -9.58 -18.39
CA ALA A 5 10.71 -9.20 -18.21
C ALA A 5 10.49 -8.66 -16.79
N ILE A 6 9.71 -7.59 -16.66
CA ILE A 6 9.33 -7.04 -15.36
C ILE A 6 8.11 -7.82 -14.88
N ASP A 7 8.24 -8.51 -13.75
CA ASP A 7 7.19 -9.29 -13.11
C ASP A 7 6.56 -8.59 -11.90
N GLU A 8 7.20 -7.54 -11.39
CA GLU A 8 6.71 -6.69 -10.30
C GLU A 8 6.85 -5.21 -10.64
N LEU A 9 5.81 -4.42 -10.35
CA LEU A 9 5.80 -2.96 -10.51
C LEU A 9 5.30 -2.29 -9.23
N GLU A 10 6.14 -1.41 -8.67
CA GLU A 10 5.83 -0.61 -7.48
C GLU A 10 5.74 0.88 -7.82
N PHE A 11 4.66 1.53 -7.39
CA PHE A 11 4.37 2.94 -7.67
C PHE A 11 4.67 3.83 -6.47
N ARG A 12 5.84 4.49 -6.43
CA ARG A 12 6.20 5.43 -5.36
C ARG A 12 5.78 6.87 -5.69
N GLY A 13 5.13 7.54 -4.72
CA GLY A 13 4.71 8.94 -4.87
C GLY A 13 3.59 9.15 -5.91
N LEU A 14 2.89 8.08 -6.27
CA LEU A 14 1.80 8.12 -7.22
C LEU A 14 0.60 8.85 -6.63
N LYS A 15 -0.06 9.67 -7.46
CA LYS A 15 -1.34 10.32 -7.13
C LYS A 15 -2.48 9.85 -8.02
N PHE A 16 -2.16 9.50 -9.25
CA PHE A 16 -3.14 9.28 -10.29
C PHE A 16 -2.58 8.37 -11.39
N VAL A 17 -3.36 7.36 -11.80
CA VAL A 17 -3.12 6.59 -13.02
C VAL A 17 -4.24 6.88 -13.99
N ASN A 18 -3.88 7.39 -15.17
CA ASN A 18 -4.87 7.80 -16.17
C ASN A 18 -5.48 6.60 -16.90
N GLU A 19 -6.51 6.88 -17.68
CA GLU A 19 -7.21 5.93 -18.52
C GLU A 19 -6.26 5.13 -19.43
N ASP A 20 -6.50 3.82 -19.48
CA ASP A 20 -5.78 2.84 -20.31
C ASP A 20 -4.25 2.80 -20.12
N ALA A 21 -3.68 3.50 -19.13
CA ALA A 21 -2.23 3.75 -19.04
C ALA A 21 -1.36 2.49 -18.99
N PHE A 22 -1.86 1.43 -18.35
CA PHE A 22 -1.21 0.13 -18.20
C PHE A 22 -2.16 -1.00 -18.63
N SER A 23 -3.05 -0.75 -19.59
CA SER A 23 -3.89 -1.79 -20.17
C SER A 23 -3.14 -2.63 -21.20
N TYR A 24 -3.50 -3.91 -21.32
CA TYR A 24 -2.95 -4.83 -22.31
C TYR A 24 -1.41 -4.96 -22.28
N LEU A 25 -0.82 -4.96 -21.08
CA LEU A 25 0.60 -5.26 -20.96
C LEU A 25 0.88 -6.71 -21.36
N ASP A 26 2.12 -6.99 -21.76
CA ASP A 26 2.54 -8.37 -21.94
C ASP A 26 2.43 -9.13 -20.61
N GLY A 27 2.03 -10.40 -20.69
CA GLY A 27 1.61 -11.19 -19.53
C GLY A 27 2.71 -11.49 -18.49
N SER A 28 3.88 -10.84 -18.58
CA SER A 28 4.97 -10.96 -17.61
C SER A 28 4.70 -10.25 -16.29
N LEU A 29 4.03 -9.09 -16.29
CA LEU A 29 3.78 -8.35 -15.06
C LEU A 29 2.74 -9.07 -14.20
N LYS A 30 3.14 -9.53 -13.01
CA LYS A 30 2.31 -10.35 -12.10
C LYS A 30 1.92 -9.62 -10.82
N VAL A 31 2.75 -8.70 -10.34
CA VAL A 31 2.55 -8.04 -9.04
C VAL A 31 2.50 -6.53 -9.22
N LEU A 32 1.44 -5.91 -8.67
CA LEU A 32 1.33 -4.46 -8.56
C LEU A 32 1.42 -4.05 -7.09
N LYS A 33 2.19 -3.00 -6.79
CA LYS A 33 2.32 -2.46 -5.44
C LYS A 33 2.05 -0.97 -5.40
N PHE A 34 1.15 -0.57 -4.53
CA PHE A 34 0.79 0.81 -4.22
C PHE A 34 1.17 1.11 -2.77
N PRO A 35 2.46 1.45 -2.52
CA PRO A 35 2.94 1.77 -1.19
C PRO A 35 2.27 3.05 -0.64
N ARG A 36 2.38 3.20 0.68
CA ARG A 36 1.88 4.37 1.41
C ARG A 36 2.43 5.66 0.78
N THR A 37 1.54 6.60 0.48
CA THR A 37 1.88 7.85 -0.21
C THR A 37 1.17 9.05 0.45
N PRO A 38 1.76 10.26 0.36
CA PRO A 38 1.08 11.48 0.74
C PRO A 38 -0.10 11.82 -0.21
N GLY A 39 -1.32 11.82 0.33
CA GLY A 39 -2.55 12.17 -0.39
C GLY A 39 -3.31 10.98 -1.01
N ALA A 40 -4.36 11.28 -1.77
CA ALA A 40 -5.17 10.28 -2.46
C ALA A 40 -4.42 9.64 -3.63
N ILE A 41 -4.64 8.34 -3.85
CA ILE A 41 -4.35 7.66 -5.12
C ILE A 41 -5.69 7.45 -5.84
N SER A 42 -5.78 7.82 -7.11
CA SER A 42 -6.92 7.49 -7.97
C SER A 42 -6.49 6.66 -9.17
N ILE A 43 -7.12 5.51 -9.35
CA ILE A 43 -6.90 4.61 -10.48
C ILE A 43 -8.12 4.71 -11.40
N ASN A 44 -7.93 5.26 -12.59
CA ASN A 44 -9.03 5.60 -13.49
C ASN A 44 -9.48 4.45 -14.40
N TYR A 45 -10.53 4.74 -15.16
CA TYR A 45 -11.16 3.86 -16.14
C TYR A 45 -10.13 3.05 -16.92
N ARG A 46 -10.21 1.73 -16.80
CA ARG A 46 -9.36 0.78 -17.52
C ARG A 46 -7.86 1.02 -17.36
N ALA A 47 -7.40 1.72 -16.32
CA ALA A 47 -5.98 1.98 -16.12
C ALA A 47 -5.12 0.71 -16.19
N PHE A 48 -5.64 -0.43 -15.72
CA PHE A 48 -4.95 -1.71 -15.60
C PHE A 48 -5.73 -2.87 -16.24
N SER A 49 -6.65 -2.61 -17.17
CA SER A 49 -7.52 -3.64 -17.73
C SER A 49 -6.79 -4.63 -18.66
N TYR A 50 -7.34 -5.84 -18.81
CA TYR A 50 -6.82 -6.89 -19.70
C TYR A 50 -5.38 -7.32 -19.40
N ASN A 51 -5.08 -7.59 -18.12
CA ASN A 51 -3.77 -8.02 -17.66
C ASN A 51 -3.86 -9.28 -16.78
N ASP A 52 -2.81 -10.10 -16.79
CA ASP A 52 -2.74 -11.33 -16.00
C ASP A 52 -2.00 -11.17 -14.67
N PHE A 53 -2.34 -10.11 -13.92
CA PHE A 53 -1.84 -9.90 -12.55
C PHE A 53 -2.28 -11.04 -11.64
N GLU A 54 -1.42 -11.44 -10.71
CA GLU A 54 -1.77 -12.38 -9.65
C GLU A 54 -2.04 -11.66 -8.33
N GLU A 55 -1.28 -10.60 -8.05
CA GLU A 55 -1.27 -9.92 -6.76
C GLU A 55 -1.33 -8.40 -6.89
N ILE A 56 -2.09 -7.79 -6.00
CA ILE A 56 -2.14 -6.34 -5.83
C ILE A 56 -1.92 -6.03 -4.35
N TRP A 57 -0.96 -5.15 -4.06
CA TRP A 57 -0.68 -4.64 -2.72
C TRP A 57 -1.11 -3.18 -2.64
N ILE A 58 -1.91 -2.86 -1.63
CA ILE A 58 -2.47 -1.52 -1.39
C ILE A 58 -2.19 -1.16 0.06
N GLU A 59 -1.45 -0.09 0.29
CA GLU A 59 -1.24 0.50 1.61
C GLU A 59 -2.23 1.64 1.88
N ASP A 60 -2.42 1.98 3.15
CA ASP A 60 -3.22 3.14 3.55
C ASP A 60 -2.62 4.46 3.04
N CYS A 61 -3.47 5.45 2.71
CA CYS A 61 -3.01 6.80 2.39
C CYS A 61 -2.58 7.53 3.68
N GLU A 62 -1.55 8.37 3.62
CA GLU A 62 -1.12 9.14 4.81
C GLU A 62 -2.18 10.15 5.27
N ASP A 63 -2.88 10.76 4.32
CA ASP A 63 -3.94 11.72 4.61
C ASP A 63 -5.24 10.99 5.01
N THR A 64 -5.71 11.28 6.21
CA THR A 64 -6.93 10.69 6.78
C THR A 64 -8.20 11.13 6.07
N GLN A 65 -8.16 12.17 5.22
CA GLN A 65 -9.31 12.64 4.45
C GLN A 65 -9.55 11.84 3.16
N TYR A 66 -8.54 11.13 2.66
CA TYR A 66 -8.62 10.42 1.38
C TYR A 66 -8.32 8.94 1.53
N THR A 67 -8.97 8.11 0.71
CA THR A 67 -8.67 6.68 0.58
C THR A 67 -8.10 6.37 -0.80
N PHE A 68 -7.63 5.14 -0.99
CA PHE A 68 -7.30 4.62 -2.30
C PHE A 68 -8.58 4.53 -3.15
N GLY A 69 -8.61 5.22 -4.28
CA GLY A 69 -9.76 5.30 -5.17
C GLY A 69 -9.60 4.40 -6.40
N ILE A 70 -10.63 3.61 -6.69
CA ILE A 70 -10.66 2.67 -7.82
C ILE A 70 -11.89 2.93 -8.68
N ASP A 71 -11.65 3.12 -9.98
CA ASP A 71 -12.69 3.18 -10.99
C ASP A 71 -13.36 1.82 -11.21
N TYR A 72 -14.67 1.80 -11.49
CA TYR A 72 -15.43 0.56 -11.75
C TYR A 72 -14.85 -0.31 -12.88
N ALA A 73 -14.08 0.24 -13.82
CA ALA A 73 -13.43 -0.52 -14.88
C ALA A 73 -11.91 -0.61 -14.75
N ALA A 74 -11.30 -0.04 -13.70
CA ALA A 74 -9.85 0.08 -13.54
C ALA A 74 -9.10 -1.24 -13.78
N PHE A 75 -9.65 -2.33 -13.26
CA PHE A 75 -9.08 -3.70 -13.33
C PHE A 75 -9.98 -4.68 -14.09
N TYR A 76 -10.79 -4.19 -15.04
CA TYR A 76 -11.62 -5.05 -15.87
C TYR A 76 -10.78 -6.09 -16.63
N ASN A 77 -11.27 -7.33 -16.72
CA ASN A 77 -10.57 -8.46 -17.36
C ASN A 77 -9.15 -8.69 -16.83
N THR A 78 -8.99 -8.65 -15.50
CA THR A 78 -7.73 -9.02 -14.86
C THR A 78 -7.82 -10.37 -14.16
N SER A 79 -6.70 -11.10 -14.09
CA SER A 79 -6.64 -12.46 -13.49
C SER A 79 -6.23 -12.45 -12.00
N VAL A 80 -6.48 -11.34 -11.29
CA VAL A 80 -6.05 -11.14 -9.89
C VAL A 80 -6.58 -12.25 -9.00
N LYS A 81 -5.70 -12.84 -8.19
CA LYS A 81 -6.04 -13.94 -7.27
C LYS A 81 -6.05 -13.46 -5.82
N ARG A 82 -5.17 -12.52 -5.49
CA ARG A 82 -4.95 -12.04 -4.12
C ARG A 82 -4.82 -10.52 -4.12
N ILE A 83 -5.49 -9.90 -3.17
CA ILE A 83 -5.35 -8.48 -2.86
C ILE A 83 -4.89 -8.38 -1.41
N PHE A 84 -3.78 -7.69 -1.20
CA PHE A 84 -3.21 -7.39 0.11
C PHE A 84 -3.51 -5.92 0.39
N CYS A 85 -4.60 -5.65 1.10
CA CYS A 85 -5.06 -4.30 1.39
C CYS A 85 -4.74 -3.96 2.84
N ASN A 86 -3.55 -3.40 3.09
CA ASN A 86 -3.15 -2.89 4.39
C ASN A 86 -3.72 -1.48 4.65
N SER A 87 -5.04 -1.34 4.61
CA SER A 87 -5.72 -0.08 4.92
C SER A 87 -6.80 -0.30 5.97
N SER A 88 -6.79 0.58 6.99
CA SER A 88 -7.81 0.64 8.03
C SER A 88 -9.12 1.27 7.56
N ARG A 89 -9.15 1.74 6.31
CA ARG A 89 -10.30 2.39 5.67
C ARG A 89 -10.56 1.70 4.34
N VAL A 90 -11.83 1.44 4.05
CA VAL A 90 -12.20 0.75 2.82
C VAL A 90 -11.84 1.63 1.60
N PRO A 91 -11.12 1.11 0.58
CA PRO A 91 -10.86 1.84 -0.64
C PRO A 91 -12.17 2.30 -1.30
N SER A 92 -12.18 3.54 -1.78
CA SER A 92 -13.35 4.12 -2.42
C SER A 92 -13.53 3.59 -3.83
N LEU A 93 -14.79 3.44 -4.24
CA LEU A 93 -15.16 3.18 -5.63
C LEU A 93 -15.67 4.47 -6.25
N GLY A 94 -15.07 4.86 -7.37
CA GLY A 94 -15.51 5.99 -8.19
C GLY A 94 -16.12 5.50 -9.49
N GLY A 95 -17.26 6.08 -9.91
CA GLY A 95 -17.80 5.93 -11.26
C GLY A 95 -16.87 6.52 -12.32
N PRO A 96 -16.99 6.12 -13.60
CA PRO A 96 -16.01 6.40 -14.64
C PRO A 96 -15.67 7.88 -14.71
N PHE A 97 -14.45 8.24 -14.32
CA PHE A 97 -13.86 9.50 -14.76
C PHE A 97 -13.40 9.30 -16.21
N ASP A 98 -14.37 9.21 -17.13
CA ASP A 98 -14.10 9.32 -18.55
C ASP A 98 -13.80 10.78 -18.86
N SER A 99 -12.52 11.12 -18.95
CA SER A 99 -12.08 12.49 -19.28
C SER A 99 -12.52 12.95 -20.68
N ARG A 100 -12.98 12.03 -21.54
CA ARG A 100 -13.40 12.27 -22.93
C ARG A 100 -14.91 12.39 -23.07
N VAL A 101 -15.67 11.79 -22.17
CA VAL A 101 -17.12 11.82 -22.16
C VAL A 101 -17.56 12.35 -20.81
N MET A 102 -17.94 13.62 -20.76
CA MET A 102 -18.60 14.30 -19.62
C MET A 102 -20.01 13.72 -19.36
N CYS A 103 -20.12 12.40 -19.34
CA CYS A 103 -21.30 11.58 -19.09
C CYS A 103 -20.91 10.72 -17.90
N GLU A 104 -21.30 11.17 -16.71
CA GLU A 104 -21.31 10.32 -15.53
C GLU A 104 -22.16 9.10 -15.90
N GLN A 105 -21.54 7.92 -16.10
CA GLN A 105 -22.33 6.72 -15.86
C GLN A 105 -22.74 6.83 -14.39
N GLU A 106 -24.04 6.88 -14.15
CA GLU A 106 -24.62 6.98 -12.82
C GLU A 106 -23.86 6.03 -11.89
N PRO A 107 -23.26 6.53 -10.79
CA PRO A 107 -22.59 5.69 -9.82
C PRO A 107 -23.50 4.53 -9.45
N TYR A 108 -22.95 3.32 -9.39
CA TYR A 108 -23.71 2.16 -8.95
C TYR A 108 -24.43 2.47 -7.63
N ASP A 109 -25.77 2.37 -7.66
CA ASP A 109 -26.61 2.51 -6.48
C ASP A 109 -26.83 1.13 -5.85
N PRO A 110 -26.14 0.79 -4.74
CA PRO A 110 -26.32 -0.50 -4.08
C PRO A 110 -27.71 -0.68 -3.48
N SER A 111 -28.52 0.38 -3.36
CA SER A 111 -29.90 0.31 -2.87
C SER A 111 -30.91 -0.06 -3.96
N SER A 112 -30.52 0.00 -5.24
CA SER A 112 -31.38 -0.33 -6.39
C SER A 112 -31.74 -1.82 -6.45
N GLY A 113 -30.91 -2.69 -5.88
CA GLY A 113 -31.04 -4.15 -5.98
C GLY A 113 -30.60 -4.73 -7.32
N GLU A 114 -30.17 -3.89 -8.27
CA GLU A 114 -29.60 -4.31 -9.55
C GLU A 114 -28.08 -4.34 -9.44
N GLU A 115 -27.43 -5.40 -9.92
CA GLU A 115 -25.97 -5.45 -9.93
C GLU A 115 -25.37 -4.53 -11.00
N PRO A 116 -24.17 -3.95 -10.76
CA PRO A 116 -23.54 -3.11 -11.75
C PRO A 116 -23.10 -3.94 -12.97
N TRP A 117 -23.34 -3.42 -14.17
CA TRP A 117 -22.92 -4.07 -15.42
C TRP A 117 -21.40 -4.30 -15.46
N ILE A 118 -20.64 -3.31 -14.99
CA ILE A 118 -19.18 -3.32 -14.88
C ILE A 118 -18.75 -2.98 -13.46
N PHE A 119 -17.73 -3.67 -12.96
CA PHE A 119 -17.16 -3.49 -11.63
C PHE A 119 -15.69 -3.93 -11.61
N PRO A 120 -14.88 -3.49 -10.63
CA PRO A 120 -13.47 -3.85 -10.61
C PRO A 120 -13.30 -5.36 -10.57
N PHE A 121 -12.29 -5.88 -11.27
CA PHE A 121 -12.00 -7.33 -11.35
C PHE A 121 -13.08 -8.22 -12.00
N LYS A 122 -14.14 -7.66 -12.61
CA LYS A 122 -15.03 -8.43 -13.49
C LYS A 122 -14.19 -9.07 -14.60
N ASN A 123 -14.32 -10.38 -14.77
CA ASN A 123 -13.55 -11.16 -15.73
C ASN A 123 -14.39 -12.35 -16.23
N PRO A 124 -15.12 -12.19 -17.35
CA PRO A 124 -15.93 -13.25 -17.92
C PRO A 124 -15.16 -14.52 -18.25
N ASP A 125 -13.90 -14.39 -18.69
CA ASP A 125 -13.06 -15.53 -19.09
C ASP A 125 -12.62 -16.38 -17.88
N LYS A 126 -12.69 -15.83 -16.67
CA LYS A 126 -12.42 -16.52 -15.41
C LYS A 126 -13.70 -16.82 -14.61
N GLY A 127 -14.87 -16.54 -15.18
CA GLY A 127 -16.15 -16.79 -14.54
C GLY A 127 -16.55 -15.76 -13.47
N ILE A 128 -15.91 -14.59 -13.43
CA ILE A 128 -16.30 -13.48 -12.55
C ILE A 128 -17.27 -12.58 -13.32
N MET A 129 -18.56 -12.90 -13.23
CA MET A 129 -19.63 -12.27 -14.00
C MET A 129 -20.49 -11.32 -13.16
N ASN A 130 -20.69 -11.64 -11.89
CA ASN A 130 -21.51 -10.91 -10.93
C ASN A 130 -20.71 -10.59 -9.65
N LEU A 131 -21.26 -9.77 -8.76
CA LEU A 131 -20.55 -9.39 -7.52
C LEU A 131 -20.26 -10.60 -6.64
N ALA A 132 -21.16 -11.59 -6.55
CA ALA A 132 -20.93 -12.79 -5.74
C ALA A 132 -19.75 -13.64 -6.20
N ASP A 133 -19.39 -13.58 -7.49
CA ASP A 133 -18.23 -14.30 -8.03
C ASP A 133 -16.89 -13.71 -7.55
N LEU A 134 -16.86 -12.50 -6.98
CA LEU A 134 -15.65 -11.89 -6.39
C LEU A 134 -15.09 -12.71 -5.22
N LYS A 135 -15.89 -13.63 -4.67
CA LYS A 135 -15.44 -14.62 -3.68
C LYS A 135 -14.33 -15.55 -4.20
N ALA A 136 -14.10 -15.60 -5.52
CA ALA A 136 -12.95 -16.28 -6.10
C ALA A 136 -11.60 -15.57 -5.82
N ILE A 137 -11.63 -14.31 -5.38
CA ILE A 137 -10.45 -13.49 -5.08
C ILE A 137 -10.31 -13.37 -3.56
N LYS A 138 -9.10 -13.66 -3.06
CA LYS A 138 -8.79 -13.52 -1.64
C LYS A 138 -8.38 -12.09 -1.30
N LEU A 139 -9.04 -11.47 -0.34
CA LEU A 139 -8.77 -10.13 0.16
C LEU A 139 -8.21 -10.20 1.58
N TYR A 140 -6.93 -9.89 1.74
CA TYR A 140 -6.31 -9.75 3.04
C TYR A 140 -6.46 -8.31 3.55
N VAL A 141 -6.99 -8.14 4.76
CA VAL A 141 -7.22 -6.85 5.42
C VAL A 141 -6.53 -6.81 6.79
N PRO A 142 -6.26 -5.63 7.39
CA PRO A 142 -5.61 -5.58 8.69
C PRO A 142 -6.47 -6.24 9.76
N GLN A 143 -5.83 -6.72 10.82
CA GLN A 143 -6.54 -7.21 12.00
C GLN A 143 -7.58 -6.18 12.48
N LYS A 144 -8.75 -6.68 12.91
CA LYS A 144 -9.91 -5.89 13.36
C LYS A 144 -10.60 -5.08 12.27
N CYS A 145 -10.25 -5.26 10.99
CA CYS A 145 -10.91 -4.59 9.87
C CYS A 145 -11.89 -5.49 9.12
N MET A 146 -12.00 -6.79 9.43
CA MET A 146 -12.88 -7.71 8.69
C MET A 146 -14.33 -7.23 8.66
N GLU A 147 -14.89 -6.87 9.81
CA GLU A 147 -16.30 -6.42 9.91
C GLU A 147 -16.56 -5.17 9.06
N LEU A 148 -15.60 -4.24 9.03
CA LEU A 148 -15.68 -3.02 8.23
C LEU A 148 -15.75 -3.34 6.72
N TYR A 149 -14.88 -4.22 6.23
CA TYR A 149 -14.85 -4.59 4.81
C TYR A 149 -16.04 -5.49 4.44
N ALA A 150 -16.42 -6.42 5.31
CA ALA A 150 -17.58 -7.31 5.11
C ALA A 150 -18.91 -6.54 5.03
N ALA A 151 -19.04 -5.42 5.76
CA ALA A 151 -20.22 -4.56 5.71
C ALA A 151 -20.28 -3.66 4.46
N HIS A 152 -19.20 -3.56 3.68
CA HIS A 152 -19.16 -2.69 2.51
C HIS A 152 -19.85 -3.35 1.31
N HIS A 153 -20.71 -2.59 0.61
CA HIS A 153 -21.58 -3.08 -0.48
C HIS A 153 -20.87 -3.75 -1.67
N TYR A 154 -19.58 -3.50 -1.84
CA TYR A 154 -18.74 -4.12 -2.87
C TYR A 154 -17.65 -5.02 -2.27
N TRP A 155 -16.75 -4.46 -1.46
CA TRP A 155 -15.66 -5.21 -0.83
C TRP A 155 -16.11 -6.39 0.04
N GLY A 156 -17.35 -6.38 0.55
CA GLY A 156 -17.93 -7.50 1.28
C GLY A 156 -18.17 -8.76 0.46
N HIS A 157 -18.05 -8.71 -0.87
CA HIS A 157 -18.24 -9.85 -1.76
C HIS A 157 -16.97 -10.72 -1.95
N PHE A 158 -15.81 -10.29 -1.46
CA PHE A 158 -14.55 -11.04 -1.56
C PHE A 158 -14.44 -12.16 -0.51
N ASP A 159 -13.48 -13.06 -0.68
CA ASP A 159 -13.06 -13.97 0.40
C ASP A 159 -12.11 -13.23 1.35
N ILE A 160 -12.65 -12.68 2.43
CA ILE A 160 -11.94 -11.77 3.34
C ILE A 160 -11.22 -12.54 4.45
N GLU A 161 -9.93 -12.28 4.63
CA GLU A 161 -9.13 -12.80 5.75
C GLU A 161 -8.37 -11.67 6.44
N GLU A 162 -8.32 -11.68 7.76
CA GLU A 162 -7.45 -10.75 8.50
C GLU A 162 -6.02 -11.25 8.47
N MET A 163 -5.10 -10.34 8.17
CA MET A 163 -3.66 -10.59 8.14
C MET A 163 -2.95 -9.61 9.08
N ASP A 164 -1.92 -10.11 9.74
CA ASP A 164 -0.97 -9.25 10.43
C ASP A 164 0.06 -8.72 9.42
N PHE A 165 -0.20 -7.53 8.88
CA PHE A 165 0.73 -6.83 7.99
C PHE A 165 1.99 -6.33 8.70
N SER A 166 2.01 -6.32 10.04
CA SER A 166 3.20 -5.93 10.81
C SER A 166 4.23 -7.07 10.93
N ALA A 167 3.82 -8.31 10.69
CA ALA A 167 4.69 -9.49 10.71
C ALA A 167 5.77 -9.51 9.61
N GLY A 168 5.64 -8.64 8.58
CA GLY A 168 6.64 -8.42 7.53
C GLY A 168 7.69 -7.37 7.85
N VAL A 169 7.53 -6.63 8.96
CA VAL A 169 8.61 -5.82 9.56
C VAL A 169 9.33 -6.71 10.59
N ALA A 170 9.74 -7.90 10.16
CA ALA A 170 10.70 -8.67 10.91
C ALA A 170 11.98 -7.84 10.96
N GLU A 171 12.44 -7.53 12.18
CA GLU A 171 13.77 -7.04 12.42
C GLU A 171 14.75 -7.91 11.63
N THR A 172 15.46 -7.33 10.67
CA THR A 172 16.74 -7.91 10.27
C THR A 172 17.64 -7.76 11.49
N LEU A 173 17.63 -8.76 12.36
CA LEU A 173 18.76 -9.05 13.23
C LEU A 173 19.92 -9.32 12.28
N SER A 174 20.69 -8.28 11.96
CA SER A 174 21.99 -8.49 11.35
C SER A 174 22.81 -9.25 12.38
N ASP A 175 23.38 -10.39 12.02
CA ASP A 175 24.43 -11.07 12.80
C ASP A 175 25.74 -10.23 12.91
N VAL A 176 25.67 -8.93 12.60
CA VAL A 176 26.72 -7.94 12.79
C VAL A 176 26.43 -7.27 14.12
N ALA A 177 27.43 -7.21 15.00
CA ALA A 177 27.32 -6.47 16.26
C ALA A 177 26.74 -5.07 16.00
N ASP A 178 25.72 -4.68 16.76
CA ASP A 178 24.99 -3.44 16.53
C ASP A 178 25.97 -2.25 16.55
N PRO A 179 26.06 -1.44 15.48
CA PRO A 179 27.02 -0.35 15.40
C PRO A 179 26.71 0.79 16.38
N PHE A 180 25.46 0.88 16.85
CA PHE A 180 25.01 1.82 17.85
C PHE A 180 23.79 1.27 18.59
N ARG A 181 23.47 1.87 19.74
CA ARG A 181 22.23 1.68 20.50
C ARG A 181 21.49 3.00 20.59
N ALA A 182 20.16 2.94 20.67
CA ALA A 182 19.32 4.11 20.91
C ALA A 182 18.34 3.84 22.04
N VAL A 183 18.22 4.78 22.99
CA VAL A 183 17.31 4.72 24.13
C VAL A 183 16.46 5.98 24.14
N ALA A 184 15.16 5.81 24.31
CA ALA A 184 14.25 6.94 24.46
C ALA A 184 14.33 7.51 25.89
N GLY A 185 14.43 8.82 25.99
CA GLY A 185 14.28 9.60 27.22
C GLY A 185 13.16 10.64 27.06
N GLU A 186 12.87 11.40 28.12
CA GLU A 186 11.82 12.43 28.08
C GLU A 186 12.13 13.53 27.04
N GLY A 187 11.50 13.48 25.86
CA GLY A 187 11.71 14.44 24.78
C GLY A 187 13.05 14.33 24.07
N VAL A 188 13.78 13.23 24.26
CA VAL A 188 15.10 13.01 23.66
C VAL A 188 15.32 11.56 23.23
N ILE A 189 16.19 11.35 22.25
CA ILE A 189 16.81 10.06 21.97
C ILE A 189 18.27 10.13 22.36
N GLU A 190 18.73 9.21 23.19
CA GLU A 190 20.13 9.01 23.52
C GLU A 190 20.72 7.89 22.66
N PHE A 191 21.83 8.19 22.00
CA PHE A 191 22.58 7.26 21.17
C PHE A 191 23.91 6.91 21.83
N GLU A 192 24.25 5.63 21.87
CA GLU A 192 25.55 5.10 22.30
C GLU A 192 26.20 4.42 21.09
N ALA A 193 27.36 4.89 20.66
CA ALA A 193 28.07 4.33 19.51
C ALA A 193 29.04 3.23 19.93
N VAL A 194 28.96 2.06 19.28
CA VAL A 194 29.94 0.97 19.41
C VAL A 194 31.11 1.20 18.44
N GLU A 195 30.84 1.79 17.28
CA GLU A 195 31.82 2.24 16.30
C GLU A 195 31.49 3.63 15.74
N ASP A 196 32.43 4.23 15.01
CA ASP A 196 32.20 5.48 14.28
C ASP A 196 31.18 5.25 13.16
N VAL A 197 30.00 5.88 13.27
CA VAL A 197 28.92 5.66 12.31
C VAL A 197 28.10 6.92 12.05
N ASP A 198 27.73 7.16 10.79
CA ASP A 198 26.79 8.21 10.43
C ASP A 198 25.35 7.66 10.47
N ILE A 199 24.55 8.20 11.39
CA ILE A 199 23.15 7.83 11.57
C ILE A 199 22.23 8.80 10.84
N ASN A 200 21.13 8.29 10.32
CA ASN A 200 20.00 9.08 9.83
C ASN A 200 18.74 8.70 10.62
N VAL A 201 18.05 9.70 11.17
CA VAL A 201 16.83 9.52 11.97
C VAL A 201 15.64 9.97 11.14
N TYR A 202 14.65 9.10 11.04
CA TYR A 202 13.40 9.32 10.32
C TYR A 202 12.23 9.42 11.30
N ASP A 203 11.27 10.29 11.02
CA ASP A 203 9.98 10.27 11.73
C ASP A 203 9.04 9.19 11.16
N ALA A 204 7.86 9.03 11.77
CA ALA A 204 6.86 8.06 11.36
C ALA A 204 6.32 8.26 9.92
N SER A 205 6.55 9.44 9.31
CA SER A 205 6.21 9.70 7.90
C SER A 205 7.35 9.34 6.93
N GLY A 206 8.45 8.78 7.44
CA GLY A 206 9.63 8.45 6.63
C GLY A 206 10.48 9.67 6.25
N ARG A 207 10.25 10.84 6.86
CA ARG A 207 11.05 12.04 6.62
C ARG A 207 12.29 12.02 7.51
N SER A 208 13.46 12.26 6.91
CA SER A 208 14.71 12.46 7.65
C SER A 208 14.61 13.74 8.49
N VAL A 209 14.65 13.57 9.81
CA VAL A 209 14.55 14.66 10.81
C VAL A 209 15.89 15.01 11.43
N ALA A 210 16.87 14.11 11.39
CA ALA A 210 18.23 14.39 11.84
C ALA A 210 19.25 13.50 11.14
N ILE A 211 20.46 14.03 10.95
CA ILE A 211 21.64 13.27 10.53
C ILE A 211 22.74 13.61 11.52
N ALA A 212 23.39 12.59 12.06
CA ALA A 212 24.42 12.76 13.06
C ALA A 212 25.55 11.75 12.86
N ARG A 213 26.78 12.21 13.05
CA ARG A 213 27.90 11.30 13.25
C ARG A 213 27.98 10.90 14.70
N LEU A 214 27.98 9.60 14.97
CA LEU A 214 28.30 9.02 16.26
C LEU A 214 29.78 8.61 16.24
N VAL A 215 30.48 8.86 17.35
CA VAL A 215 31.89 8.50 17.53
C VAL A 215 31.96 7.42 18.60
N ALA A 216 32.77 6.39 18.35
CA ALA A 216 32.87 5.24 19.26
C ALA A 216 33.20 5.68 20.69
N GLY A 217 32.39 5.23 21.67
CA GLY A 217 32.58 5.55 23.09
C GLY A 217 32.01 6.89 23.57
N ASP A 218 31.40 7.69 22.67
CA ASP A 218 30.66 8.89 23.03
C ASP A 218 29.13 8.64 23.01
N ASN A 219 28.43 9.36 23.88
CA ASN A 219 26.97 9.42 23.87
C ASN A 219 26.51 10.70 23.16
N ARG A 220 25.48 10.57 22.32
CA ARG A 220 24.88 11.71 21.63
C ARG A 220 23.39 11.78 21.89
N THR A 221 22.90 12.96 22.22
CA THR A 221 21.48 13.18 22.47
C THR A 221 20.87 14.02 21.35
N LEU A 222 19.70 13.60 20.86
CA LEU A 222 18.87 14.38 19.94
C LEU A 222 17.54 14.72 20.61
N SER A 223 17.25 16.02 20.75
CA SER A 223 15.94 16.48 21.21
C SER A 223 14.95 16.45 20.06
N LEU A 224 13.91 15.64 20.19
CA LEU A 224 12.86 15.48 19.19
C LEU A 224 11.50 15.56 19.88
N PRO A 225 10.46 16.07 19.19
CA PRO A 225 9.09 16.04 19.69
C PRO A 225 8.64 14.61 20.06
N ALA A 226 7.57 14.49 20.85
CA ALA A 226 6.98 13.19 21.13
C ALA A 226 6.55 12.52 19.81
N GLY A 227 6.91 11.25 19.62
CA GLY A 227 6.70 10.56 18.37
C GLY A 227 7.53 9.29 18.19
N ILE A 228 7.22 8.54 17.13
CA ILE A 228 7.96 7.35 16.73
C ILE A 228 9.06 7.77 15.75
N TYR A 229 10.28 7.32 16.02
CA TYR A 229 11.45 7.56 15.20
C TYR A 229 12.17 6.27 14.84
N ILE A 230 12.82 6.27 13.68
CA ILE A 230 13.66 5.18 13.19
C ILE A 230 15.06 5.74 12.93
N ALA A 231 16.04 5.32 13.72
CA ALA A 231 17.44 5.62 13.47
C ALA A 231 18.06 4.52 12.62
N VAL A 232 18.71 4.87 11.51
CA VAL A 232 19.28 3.94 10.54
C VAL A 232 20.75 4.26 10.31
N ALA A 233 21.59 3.23 10.33
CA ALA A 233 23.01 3.34 10.04
C ALA A 233 23.57 2.00 9.58
N SER A 234 24.42 1.99 8.54
CA SER A 234 25.12 0.78 8.06
C SER A 234 24.23 -0.47 7.85
N GLY A 235 22.97 -0.28 7.45
CA GLY A 235 21.99 -1.37 7.28
C GLY A 235 21.33 -1.87 8.56
N HIS A 236 21.67 -1.30 9.72
CA HIS A 236 21.02 -1.51 11.01
C HIS A 236 19.98 -0.41 11.27
N SER A 237 18.89 -0.75 11.95
CA SER A 237 17.85 0.21 12.32
C SER A 237 17.31 -0.01 13.73
N VAL A 238 17.15 1.07 14.49
CA VAL A 238 16.55 1.06 15.84
C VAL A 238 15.31 1.94 15.85
N LYS A 239 14.20 1.40 16.37
CA LYS A 239 12.96 2.14 16.59
C LYS A 239 12.93 2.67 18.02
N VAL A 240 12.55 3.92 18.18
CA VAL A 240 12.46 4.58 19.48
C VAL A 240 11.20 5.44 19.53
N ALA A 241 10.49 5.39 20.65
CA ALA A 241 9.32 6.21 20.91
C ALA A 241 9.71 7.25 21.97
N VAL A 242 9.76 8.51 21.56
CA VAL A 242 10.03 9.68 22.41
C VAL A 242 8.73 10.22 22.96
#